data_AF-K2APV1-F1
#
_entry.id   AF-K2APV1-F1
#
_cell.length_a   1.000
_cell.length_b   1.000
_cell.length_c   1.000
_cell.angle_alpha   90.00
_cell.angle_beta   90.00
_cell.angle_gamma   90.00
#
_symmetry.space_group_name_H-M   'P 1'
#
loop_
_entity.id
_entity.type
_entity.pdbx_description
1 polymer ?
#
loop_
_entity_poly.entity_id
_entity_poly.type
_entity_poly.pdbx_seq_one_letter_code
_entity_poly.pdbx_strand_id
1 'polypeptide(L)'
;MLLIAIIAHKGSESFALCTILLRHELPFKQIIFIVVFFALMTPLGILGGAGINLLALTNHGELIAAIFNAFAAGTFLYISTLHHVHFHKHAHDERQGLLEFFSLVAGVIAMGAIALWT
;
A
#
# COMPACT_ATOMS: atom_id res chain seq x y z
N MET A 1 5.91 -18.43 6.87
CA MET A 1 6.23 -17.55 5.72
C MET A 1 5.28 -16.35 5.63
N LEU A 2 4.00 -16.50 6.01
CA LEU A 2 3.03 -15.41 6.08
C LEU A 2 3.53 -14.15 6.83
N LEU A 3 4.20 -14.33 7.98
CA LEU A 3 4.74 -13.19 8.76
C LEU A 3 5.77 -12.37 7.95
N ILE A 4 6.64 -13.04 7.19
CA ILE A 4 7.68 -12.37 6.39
C ILE A 4 7.03 -11.55 5.29
N ALA A 5 6.01 -12.09 4.62
CA ALA A 5 5.27 -11.36 3.60
C ALA A 5 4.48 -10.18 4.16
N ILE A 6 3.85 -10.35 5.33
CA ILE A 6 3.16 -9.24 6.01
C ILE A 6 4.15 -8.14 6.38
N ILE A 7 5.32 -8.49 6.93
CA ILE A 7 6.35 -7.52 7.28
C ILE A 7 6.89 -6.81 6.03
N ALA A 8 7.17 -7.55 4.96
CA ALA A 8 7.72 -6.96 3.74
C ALA A 8 6.72 -6.00 3.07
N HIS A 9 5.46 -6.42 2.93
CA HIS A 9 4.41 -5.63 2.31
C HIS A 9 4.08 -4.38 3.15
N LYS A 10 3.65 -4.58 4.40
CA LYS A 10 3.27 -3.45 5.28
C LYS A 10 4.45 -2.58 5.69
N GLY A 11 5.63 -3.18 5.87
CA GLY A 11 6.84 -2.45 6.19
C GLY A 11 7.18 -1.48 5.08
N SER A 12 7.17 -1.96 3.82
CA SER A 12 7.39 -1.11 2.65
C SER A 12 6.38 0.03 2.55
N GLU A 13 5.09 -0.26 2.75
CA GLU A 13 4.02 0.75 2.74
C GLU A 13 4.19 1.80 3.85
N SER A 14 4.45 1.36 5.09
CA SER A 14 4.68 2.26 6.23
C SER A 14 5.93 3.11 6.06
N PHE A 15 6.97 2.57 5.43
CA PHE A 15 8.20 3.31 5.14
C PHE A 15 7.92 4.42 4.14
N ALA A 16 7.25 4.12 3.03
CA ALA A 16 6.84 5.10 2.03
C ALA A 16 5.92 6.19 2.63
N LEU A 17 4.96 5.79 3.48
CA LEU A 17 4.09 6.73 4.18
C LEU A 17 4.91 7.67 5.09
N CYS A 18 5.79 7.12 5.92
CA CYS A 18 6.66 7.91 6.79
C CYS A 18 7.56 8.88 6.02
N THR A 19 8.16 8.47 4.90
CA THR A 19 9.02 9.35 4.11
C THR A 19 8.24 10.53 3.53
N ILE A 20 6.98 10.32 3.11
CA ILE A 20 6.08 11.39 2.66
C ILE A 20 5.74 12.33 3.81
N LEU A 21 5.33 11.80 4.97
CA LEU A 21 4.96 12.61 6.13
C LEU A 21 6.12 13.46 6.64
N LEU A 22 7.34 12.90 6.62
CA LEU A 22 8.57 13.62 6.97
C LEU A 22 8.93 14.70 5.94
N ARG A 23 8.74 14.43 4.64
CA ARG A 23 8.93 15.44 3.58
C ARG A 23 7.98 16.63 3.70
N HIS A 24 6.78 16.41 4.25
CA HIS A 24 5.81 17.47 4.53
C HIS A 24 6.03 18.18 5.87
N GLU A 25 7.15 17.91 6.56
CA GLU A 25 7.54 18.55 7.82
C GLU A 25 6.47 18.51 8.92
N LEU A 26 5.65 17.45 8.93
CA LEU A 26 4.62 17.30 9.94
C LEU A 26 5.24 17.08 11.33
N PRO A 27 4.62 17.62 12.40
CA PRO A 27 5.11 17.41 13.76
C PRO A 27 5.05 15.92 14.13
N PHE A 28 6.07 15.45 14.85
CA PHE A 28 6.24 14.04 15.21
C PHE A 28 4.98 13.38 15.80
N LYS A 29 4.21 14.13 16.63
CA LYS A 29 2.94 13.65 17.19
C LYS A 29 1.91 13.27 16.13
N GLN A 30 1.80 14.06 15.06
CA GLN A 30 0.87 13.78 13.95
C GLN A 30 1.35 12.58 13.13
N ILE A 31 2.66 12.46 12.90
CA ILE A 31 3.24 11.31 12.20
C ILE A 31 2.90 10.01 12.95
N ILE A 32 3.14 9.98 14.26
CA ILE A 32 2.81 8.81 15.10
C ILE A 32 1.30 8.50 15.05
N PHE A 33 0.45 9.52 15.14
CA PHE A 33 -1.00 9.32 15.05
C PHE A 33 -1.41 8.68 13.72
N ILE A 34 -0.90 9.20 12.59
CA ILE A 34 -1.20 8.68 11.25
C ILE A 34 -0.67 7.25 11.09
N VAL A 35 0.54 6.95 11.55
CA VAL A 35 1.14 5.61 11.47
C VAL A 35 0.39 4.60 12.33
N VAL A 36 -0.04 4.98 13.54
CA VAL A 36 -0.87 4.11 14.40
C VAL A 36 -2.22 3.85 13.75
N PHE A 37 -2.85 4.89 13.21
CA PHE A 37 -4.12 4.74 12.48
C PHE A 37 -3.97 3.81 11.27
N PHE A 38 -2.90 3.98 10.49
CA PHE A 38 -2.55 3.09 9.37
C PHE A 38 -2.37 1.63 9.84
N ALA A 39 -1.64 1.41 10.94
CA ALA A 39 -1.43 0.07 11.48
C ALA A 39 -2.73 -0.61 11.92
N LEU A 40 -3.68 0.17 12.47
CA LEU A 40 -5.00 -0.32 12.92
C LEU A 40 -5.95 -0.66 11.78
N MET A 41 -5.77 -0.11 10.56
CA MET A 41 -6.64 -0.42 9.43
C MET A 41 -6.66 -1.90 9.07
N THR A 42 -5.55 -2.62 9.25
CA THR A 42 -5.51 -4.06 8.92
C THR A 42 -6.22 -4.95 9.92
N PRO A 43 -6.01 -4.87 11.24
CA PRO A 43 -6.83 -5.63 12.17
C PRO A 43 -8.30 -5.25 12.05
N LEU A 44 -8.64 -3.97 11.82
CA LEU A 44 -10.01 -3.56 11.53
C LEU A 44 -10.56 -4.20 10.25
N GLY A 45 -9.78 -4.24 9.17
CA GLY A 45 -10.16 -4.90 7.93
C GLY A 45 -10.34 -6.42 8.07
N ILE A 46 -9.47 -7.09 8.83
CA ILE A 46 -9.58 -8.53 9.13
C ILE A 46 -10.85 -8.79 9.95
N LEU A 47 -11.10 -8.01 11.01
CA LEU A 47 -12.30 -8.15 11.85
C LEU A 47 -13.58 -7.86 11.06
N GLY A 48 -13.57 -6.80 10.25
CA GLY A 48 -14.69 -6.45 9.38
C GLY A 48 -14.97 -7.54 8.34
N GLY A 49 -13.92 -8.05 7.68
CA GLY A 49 -14.04 -9.15 6.73
C GLY A 49 -14.54 -10.45 7.38
N ALA A 50 -14.05 -10.78 8.57
CA ALA A 50 -14.52 -11.94 9.34
C ALA A 50 -15.97 -11.79 9.78
N GLY A 51 -16.37 -10.59 10.21
CA GLY A 51 -17.76 -10.28 10.57
C GLY A 51 -18.72 -10.37 9.37
N ILE A 52 -18.31 -9.86 8.21
CA ILE A 52 -19.08 -10.01 6.97
C ILE A 52 -19.20 -11.48 6.58
N ASN A 53 -18.13 -12.27 6.68
CA ASN A 53 -18.15 -13.70 6.38
C ASN A 53 -19.09 -14.47 7.34
N LEU A 54 -19.10 -14.13 8.63
CA LEU A 54 -19.98 -14.73 9.62
C LEU A 54 -21.46 -14.38 9.39
N LEU A 55 -21.76 -13.16 8.93
CA LEU A 55 -23.11 -12.68 8.67
C LEU A 55 -23.61 -13.08 7.27
N ALA A 56 -22.71 -13.27 6.30
CA ALA A 56 -23.01 -13.66 4.93
C ALA A 56 -22.97 -15.18 4.78
N LEU A 57 -24.08 -15.86 5.11
CA LEU A 57 -24.31 -17.28 4.82
C LEU A 57 -24.44 -17.60 3.30
N THR A 58 -24.02 -16.72 2.38
CA THR A 58 -24.37 -16.81 0.95
C THR A 58 -23.17 -16.59 0.02
N ASN A 59 -23.24 -17.25 -1.14
CA ASN A 59 -22.30 -17.33 -2.28
C ASN A 59 -21.64 -16.03 -2.80
N HIS A 60 -21.81 -14.88 -2.14
CA HIS A 60 -21.32 -13.57 -2.60
C HIS A 60 -20.07 -13.06 -1.85
N GLY A 61 -19.57 -13.79 -0.85
CA GLY A 61 -18.36 -13.40 -0.10
C GLY A 61 -17.13 -13.19 -0.98
N GLU A 62 -16.94 -14.05 -2.00
CA GLU A 62 -15.83 -13.93 -2.96
C GLU A 62 -15.92 -12.68 -3.83
N LEU A 63 -17.12 -12.31 -4.30
CA LEU A 63 -17.32 -11.11 -5.11
C LEU A 63 -17.01 -9.85 -4.31
N ILE A 64 -17.48 -9.80 -3.05
CA ILE A 64 -17.19 -8.68 -2.16
C ILE A 64 -15.68 -8.59 -1.92
N ALA A 65 -15.01 -9.70 -1.57
CA ALA A 65 -13.57 -9.72 -1.38
C ALA A 65 -12.81 -9.27 -2.65
N ALA A 66 -13.25 -9.69 -3.84
CA ALA A 66 -12.67 -9.28 -5.11
C ALA A 66 -12.82 -7.77 -5.36
N ILE A 67 -13.97 -7.18 -5.06
CA ILE A 67 -14.19 -5.73 -5.19
C ILE A 67 -13.28 -4.96 -4.23
N PHE A 68 -13.20 -5.38 -2.97
CA PHE A 68 -12.32 -4.74 -1.98
C PHE A 68 -10.84 -4.86 -2.38
N ASN A 69 -10.41 -6.03 -2.87
CA ASN A 69 -9.05 -6.21 -3.37
C ASN A 69 -8.76 -5.34 -4.61
N ALA A 70 -9.69 -5.26 -5.57
CA ALA A 70 -9.55 -4.40 -6.74
C ALA A 70 -9.44 -2.92 -6.34
N PHE A 71 -10.25 -2.48 -5.38
CA PHE A 71 -10.21 -1.11 -4.87
C PHE A 71 -8.89 -0.79 -4.14
N ALA A 72 -8.42 -1.71 -3.28
CA ALA A 72 -7.15 -1.57 -2.58
C ALA A 72 -5.97 -1.53 -3.57
N ALA A 73 -5.92 -2.48 -4.52
CA ALA A 73 -4.88 -2.53 -5.54
C ALA A 73 -4.89 -1.28 -6.44
N GLY A 74 -6.07 -0.81 -6.85
CA GLY A 74 -6.22 0.41 -7.65
C GLY A 74 -5.75 1.67 -6.92
N THR A 75 -6.01 1.77 -5.61
CA THR A 75 -5.54 2.90 -4.79
C THR A 75 -4.01 2.90 -4.67
N PHE A 76 -3.40 1.74 -4.43
CA PHE A 76 -1.94 1.63 -4.39
C PHE A 76 -1.29 1.96 -5.72
N LEU A 77 -1.86 1.48 -6.83
CA LEU A 77 -1.35 1.78 -8.16
C LEU A 77 -1.47 3.28 -8.45
N TYR A 78 -2.64 3.88 -8.20
CA TYR A 78 -2.87 5.31 -8.35
C TYR A 78 -1.87 6.16 -7.56
N ILE A 79 -1.69 5.87 -6.26
CA ILE A 79 -0.75 6.63 -5.42
C ILE A 79 0.68 6.41 -5.90
N SER A 80 1.07 5.19 -6.27
CA SER A 80 2.44 4.90 -6.70
C SER A 80 2.80 5.59 -8.03
N THR A 81 1.85 5.72 -8.96
CA THR A 81 2.11 6.31 -10.28
C THR A 81 1.86 7.82 -10.33
N LEU A 82 0.72 8.30 -9.81
CA LEU A 82 0.30 9.70 -9.98
C LEU A 82 0.87 10.65 -8.93
N HIS A 83 1.12 10.17 -7.71
CA HIS A 83 1.73 11.00 -6.68
C HIS A 83 3.14 11.48 -7.11
N HIS A 84 3.90 10.61 -7.78
CA HIS A 84 5.22 10.95 -8.33
C HIS A 84 5.14 12.01 -9.44
N VAL A 85 4.20 11.83 -10.38
CA VAL A 85 4.04 12.73 -11.54
C VAL A 85 3.65 14.15 -11.12
N HIS A 86 2.87 14.32 -10.05
CA HIS A 86 2.46 15.65 -9.61
C HIS A 86 3.57 16.44 -8.89
N PHE A 87 4.46 15.76 -8.15
CA PHE A 87 5.58 16.40 -7.45
C PHE A 87 6.78 16.69 -8.35
N HIS A 88 7.05 15.85 -9.36
CA HIS A 88 8.20 16.04 -10.28
C HIS A 88 7.90 16.87 -11.52
N LYS A 89 6.78 17.59 -11.57
CA LYS A 89 6.41 18.45 -12.71
C LYS A 89 7.36 19.64 -12.97
N HIS A 90 8.46 19.78 -12.22
CA HIS A 90 9.40 20.91 -12.32
C HIS A 90 10.87 20.52 -12.64
N ALA A 91 11.19 19.25 -12.92
CA ALA A 91 12.54 18.85 -13.32
C ALA A 91 12.53 18.11 -14.67
N HIS A 92 12.89 18.84 -15.74
CA HIS A 92 13.00 18.36 -17.12
C HIS A 92 14.24 17.45 -17.30
N ASP A 93 14.33 16.32 -16.59
CA ASP A 93 15.43 15.36 -16.75
C ASP A 93 14.89 13.95 -17.02
N GLU A 94 14.87 13.56 -18.30
CA GLU A 94 14.37 12.25 -18.78
C GLU A 94 15.05 11.07 -18.06
N ARG A 95 16.30 11.25 -17.61
CA ARG A 95 17.07 10.22 -16.89
C ARG A 95 16.49 9.92 -15.52
N GLN A 96 15.94 10.90 -14.81
CA GLN A 96 15.31 10.70 -13.50
C GLN A 96 14.00 9.92 -13.63
N GLY A 97 13.18 10.26 -14.63
CA GLY A 97 11.93 9.53 -14.89
C GLY A 97 12.15 8.05 -15.21
N LEU A 98 13.21 7.72 -15.97
CA LEU A 98 13.58 6.32 -16.23
C LEU A 98 14.03 5.59 -14.96
N LEU A 99 14.82 6.22 -14.09
CA LEU A 99 15.25 5.62 -12.82
C LEU A 99 14.07 5.36 -11.89
N GLU A 100 13.12 6.29 -11.80
CA GLU A 100 11.88 6.13 -11.05
C GLU A 100 11.04 4.96 -11.58
N PHE A 101 10.92 4.86 -12.92
CA PHE A 101 10.23 3.75 -13.56
C PHE A 101 10.90 2.40 -13.26
N PHE A 102 12.23 2.30 -13.39
CA PHE A 102 12.96 1.07 -13.06
C PHE A 102 12.82 0.72 -11.57
N SER A 103 12.85 1.71 -10.68
CA SER A 103 12.63 1.52 -9.24
C SER A 103 11.23 0.98 -8.95
N LEU A 104 10.20 1.53 -9.60
CA LEU A 104 8.82 1.06 -9.48
C LEU A 104 8.67 -0.37 -9.99
N VAL A 105 9.20 -0.68 -11.18
CA VAL A 105 9.17 -2.03 -11.75
C VAL A 105 9.91 -3.03 -10.85
N ALA A 106 11.08 -2.65 -10.34
CA ALA A 106 11.84 -3.48 -9.41
C ALA A 106 11.06 -3.76 -8.12
N GLY A 107 10.39 -2.75 -7.56
CA GLY A 107 9.53 -2.91 -6.38
C GLY A 107 8.35 -3.84 -6.62
N VAL A 108 7.68 -3.72 -7.78
CA VAL A 108 6.58 -4.62 -8.18
C VAL A 108 7.07 -6.06 -8.34
N ILE A 109 8.20 -6.27 -9.00
CA ILE A 109 8.81 -7.60 -9.16
C ILE A 109 9.19 -8.20 -7.81
N ALA A 110 9.79 -7.40 -6.92
CA ALA A 110 10.17 -7.84 -5.58
C ALA A 110 8.94 -8.28 -4.77
N MET A 111 7.86 -7.50 -4.78
CA MET A 111 6.61 -7.88 -4.10
C MET A 111 5.93 -9.08 -4.75
N GLY A 112 5.98 -9.20 -6.07
CA GLY A 112 5.50 -10.39 -6.78
C GLY A 112 6.27 -11.65 -6.39
N ALA A 113 7.60 -11.57 -6.28
CA ALA A 113 8.44 -12.69 -5.85
C ALA A 113 8.14 -13.13 -4.41
N ILE A 114 7.87 -12.17 -3.51
CA ILE A 114 7.46 -12.48 -2.13
C ILE A 114 6.11 -13.20 -2.11
N ALA A 115 5.15 -12.77 -2.96
CA ALA A 115 3.83 -13.40 -3.06
C ALA A 115 3.89 -14.83 -3.64
N LEU A 116 4.87 -15.15 -4.50
CA LEU A 116 5.07 -16.51 -5.00
C LEU A 116 5.61 -17.47 -3.92
N TRP A 117 6.21 -16.95 -2.85
CA TRP A 117 6.81 -17.72 -1.77
C TRP A 117 5.92 -17.83 -0.52
N THR A 118 4.68 -17.34 -0.61
CA THR A 118 3.63 -17.46 0.42
C THR A 118 2.52 -18.39 0.00
#